data_AF-A0A3M1G1V1-F1
#
_entry.id   AF-A0A3M1G1V1-F1
#
_cell.length_a   1.000
_cell.length_b   1.000
_cell.length_c   1.000
_cell.angle_alpha   90.00
_cell.angle_beta   90.00
_cell.angle_gamma   90.00
#
_symmetry.space_group_name_H-M   'P 1'
#
loop_
_entity.id
_entity.type
_entity.pdbx_description
1 polymer ?
#
loop_
_entity_poly.entity_id
_entity_poly.type
_entity_poly.pdbx_seq_one_letter_code
_entity_poly.pdbx_strand_id
1 'polypeptide(L)'
;MFHLLQAEGLEEFYQRRKNWRPGPVETGPVSVEPFKDCLKKQGDLIVLDMNIGGIRCASCVWLIERFLKKQKGIVSVRVNYGTHSARVVFDPEKTTLREVLEAVLRIGYRPLPATEAGILEATVHESRELLVRFGTGAFFSMQVMLLSVALYAGYFQGISPVYKKVFQVIAWVLATPVVFYAGQGFLKGLWRSLLNRSPSMDTLVGLGSLSAYLYSVGMIFTGGEVYFDSSCMIVTIVLLGRYIETGARLRSLKAMLRFVEIYPQKARLVRPDGTTEEVPVEEVKVGDIIEVLQSERIPLDGEILDGVTEIDESPLTGEALPVKKQRPEEVFAGTINLGPSVRVRVTRRASESLLKAVVKAVQEAQARKPPVQRIADRVSGVFVTTVVILAIGTCLYWVHAASIRDAILNAVAVLVVACPCALGLATPLALLRATTTCSERGIIVKDTSAFEKMPSATVVCFDKTGTLTEPSLRLKRTATFGALPEEELLDIAWAVESKTTHPLRRVFYRDRATPLAEKVEVVPGKGVRASVLGRDVVIGSGSYLSEMGI
;
A
#
# COMPACT_ATOMS: atom_id res chain seq x y z
N MET A 1 4.89 -20.16 -22.41
CA MET A 1 3.83 -19.36 -21.77
C MET A 1 2.59 -20.19 -21.50
N PHE A 2 2.04 -20.91 -22.48
CA PHE A 2 0.89 -21.82 -22.30
C PHE A 2 1.10 -22.89 -21.19
N HIS A 3 2.22 -23.62 -21.20
CA HIS A 3 2.52 -24.60 -20.14
C HIS A 3 2.82 -24.01 -18.76
N LEU A 4 3.29 -22.75 -18.71
CA LEU A 4 3.52 -22.01 -17.47
C LEU A 4 2.21 -21.52 -16.84
N LEU A 5 1.18 -21.29 -17.67
CA LEU A 5 -0.17 -20.92 -17.23
C LEU A 5 -0.97 -22.12 -16.73
N GLN A 6 -0.66 -23.32 -17.21
CA GLN A 6 -1.30 -24.57 -16.80
C GLN A 6 -0.84 -25.05 -15.42
N ALA A 7 0.44 -24.83 -15.10
CA ALA A 7 1.02 -25.23 -13.81
C ALA A 7 0.46 -24.44 -12.60
N GLU A 8 -0.15 -23.28 -12.84
CA GLU A 8 -0.69 -22.37 -11.81
C GLU A 8 -2.22 -22.48 -11.64
N GLY A 9 -2.89 -23.44 -12.30
CA GLY A 9 -4.34 -23.66 -12.14
C GLY A 9 -5.24 -22.53 -12.68
N LEU A 10 -4.72 -21.63 -13.51
CA LEU A 10 -5.43 -20.45 -14.04
C LEU A 10 -6.36 -20.75 -15.25
N GLU A 11 -6.61 -22.02 -15.53
CA GLU A 11 -7.41 -22.46 -16.69
C GLU A 11 -8.88 -22.02 -16.55
N GLU A 12 -9.42 -22.07 -15.33
CA GLU A 12 -10.77 -21.61 -15.02
C GLU A 12 -10.92 -20.08 -15.17
N PHE A 13 -9.87 -19.32 -14.83
CA PHE A 13 -9.85 -17.85 -14.96
C PHE A 13 -9.98 -17.40 -16.42
N TYR A 14 -9.34 -18.11 -17.36
CA TYR A 14 -9.48 -17.82 -18.80
C TYR A 14 -10.76 -18.41 -19.40
N GLN A 15 -11.23 -19.56 -18.92
CA GLN A 15 -12.52 -20.11 -19.36
C GLN A 15 -13.69 -19.20 -18.99
N ARG A 16 -13.68 -18.57 -17.81
CA ARG A 16 -14.67 -17.55 -17.41
C ARG A 16 -14.63 -16.26 -18.26
N ARG A 17 -13.54 -16.00 -18.97
CA ARG A 17 -13.36 -14.82 -19.83
C ARG A 17 -13.87 -14.97 -21.26
N LYS A 18 -14.32 -16.16 -21.70
CA LYS A 18 -14.75 -16.41 -23.10
C LYS A 18 -15.87 -15.47 -23.58
N ASN A 19 -16.63 -14.85 -22.68
CA ASN A 19 -17.70 -13.90 -23.00
C ASN A 19 -17.45 -12.46 -22.51
N TRP A 20 -16.23 -12.12 -22.09
CA TRP A 20 -15.90 -10.75 -21.69
C TRP A 20 -15.74 -9.86 -22.92
N ARG A 21 -16.80 -9.11 -23.27
CA ARG A 21 -16.69 -7.99 -24.18
C ARG A 21 -16.08 -6.82 -23.41
N PRO A 22 -14.99 -6.18 -23.87
CA PRO A 22 -14.56 -4.92 -23.28
C PRO A 22 -15.74 -3.95 -23.38
N GLY A 23 -16.29 -3.60 -22.22
CA GLY A 23 -17.35 -2.60 -22.14
C GLY A 23 -16.85 -1.29 -22.73
N PRO A 24 -17.76 -0.43 -23.25
CA PRO A 24 -17.38 0.91 -23.67
C PRO A 24 -16.65 1.61 -22.52
N VAL A 25 -15.73 2.51 -22.84
CA VAL A 25 -15.08 3.37 -21.86
C VAL A 25 -16.18 4.04 -21.05
N GLU A 26 -16.34 3.64 -19.78
CA GLU A 26 -17.40 4.13 -18.90
C GLU A 26 -17.31 5.65 -18.81
N THR A 27 -18.20 6.31 -19.53
CA THR A 27 -18.47 7.75 -19.49
C THR A 27 -19.81 8.02 -18.79
N GLY A 28 -20.43 6.96 -18.24
CA GLY A 28 -21.68 7.03 -17.48
C GLY A 28 -21.49 7.50 -16.03
N PRO A 29 -22.59 7.82 -15.32
CA PRO A 29 -22.56 8.23 -13.92
C PRO A 29 -21.88 7.15 -13.06
N VAL A 30 -21.01 7.57 -12.13
CA VAL A 30 -20.26 6.64 -11.27
C VAL A 30 -21.25 5.81 -10.46
N SER A 31 -21.22 4.49 -10.64
CA SER A 31 -21.95 3.58 -9.77
C SER A 31 -21.39 3.70 -8.35
N VAL A 32 -22.31 3.88 -7.41
CA VAL A 32 -21.99 4.13 -6.01
C VAL A 32 -21.84 2.82 -5.25
N GLU A 33 -22.42 1.71 -5.76
CA GLU A 33 -22.37 0.38 -5.14
C GLU A 33 -20.95 -0.07 -4.77
N PRO A 34 -19.93 0.00 -5.65
CA PRO A 34 -18.59 -0.50 -5.37
C PRO A 34 -17.85 0.26 -4.26
N PHE A 35 -18.34 1.44 -3.88
CA PHE A 35 -17.73 2.30 -2.88
C PHE A 35 -18.40 2.20 -1.51
N LYS A 36 -19.51 1.46 -1.37
CA LYS A 36 -20.22 1.31 -0.08
C LYS A 36 -19.35 0.67 1.00
N ASP A 37 -18.58 -0.36 0.63
CA ASP A 37 -17.68 -1.07 1.55
C ASP A 37 -16.42 -0.24 1.91
N CYS A 38 -16.23 0.89 1.23
CA CYS A 38 -15.13 1.81 1.45
C CYS A 38 -15.46 2.94 2.43
N LEU A 39 -16.70 2.98 2.94
CA LEU A 39 -17.17 4.01 3.86
C LEU A 39 -16.96 3.57 5.32
N LYS A 40 -16.43 4.50 6.14
CA LYS A 40 -16.33 4.35 7.59
C LYS A 40 -17.02 5.54 8.26
N LYS A 41 -17.78 5.28 9.32
CA LYS A 41 -18.39 6.34 10.13
C LYS A 41 -17.40 6.78 11.21
N GLN A 42 -17.16 8.08 11.32
CA GLN A 42 -16.29 8.69 12.33
C GLN A 42 -17.06 9.82 13.03
N GLY A 43 -17.80 9.48 14.09
CA GLY A 43 -18.76 10.39 14.70
C GLY A 43 -19.89 10.73 13.73
N ASP A 44 -20.13 12.02 13.51
CA ASP A 44 -21.12 12.51 12.54
C ASP A 44 -20.58 12.61 11.11
N LEU A 45 -19.30 12.33 10.90
CA LEU A 45 -18.63 12.42 9.60
C LEU A 45 -18.48 11.05 8.94
N ILE A 46 -18.45 11.05 7.61
CA ILE A 46 -18.15 9.86 6.80
C ILE A 46 -16.74 9.98 6.24
N VAL A 47 -15.97 8.91 6.39
CA VAL A 47 -14.63 8.73 5.81
C VAL A 47 -14.76 7.78 4.62
N LEU A 48 -14.42 8.27 3.44
CA LEU A 48 -14.29 7.49 2.21
C LEU A 48 -12.80 7.25 1.92
N ASP A 49 -12.41 5.98 1.94
CA ASP A 49 -11.11 5.53 1.41
C ASP A 49 -11.31 5.08 -0.05
N MET A 50 -10.66 5.71 -1.01
CA MET A 50 -10.77 5.34 -2.44
C MET A 50 -9.41 5.44 -3.13
N ASN A 51 -9.29 4.87 -4.31
CA ASN A 51 -8.16 5.11 -5.19
C ASN A 51 -8.54 6.10 -6.29
N ILE A 52 -7.54 6.80 -6.84
CA ILE A 52 -7.74 7.76 -7.92
C ILE A 52 -6.82 7.39 -9.08
N GLY A 53 -7.42 6.89 -10.16
CA GLY A 53 -6.76 6.63 -11.42
C GLY A 53 -6.42 7.91 -12.18
N GLY A 54 -5.29 7.89 -12.89
CA GLY A 54 -4.83 8.99 -13.74
C GLY A 54 -4.03 10.08 -13.02
N ILE A 55 -3.64 9.86 -11.76
CA ILE A 55 -2.64 10.66 -11.06
C ILE A 55 -1.27 10.40 -11.70
N ARG A 56 -0.55 11.47 -12.03
CA ARG A 56 0.70 11.41 -12.83
C ARG A 56 1.82 12.30 -12.34
N CYS A 57 1.55 13.17 -11.37
CA CYS A 57 2.59 13.96 -10.72
C CYS A 57 2.13 14.41 -9.34
N ALA A 58 3.07 14.88 -8.52
CA ALA A 58 2.81 15.51 -7.22
C ALA A 58 1.85 16.72 -7.33
N SER A 59 1.92 17.48 -8.42
CA SER A 59 1.01 18.63 -8.64
C SER A 59 -0.45 18.20 -8.81
N CYS A 60 -0.72 17.00 -9.37
CA CYS A 60 -2.08 16.43 -9.46
C CYS A 60 -2.70 16.27 -8.06
N VAL A 61 -1.89 15.81 -7.12
CA VAL A 61 -2.33 15.56 -5.74
C VAL A 61 -2.73 16.85 -5.04
N TRP A 62 -1.90 17.90 -5.15
CA TRP A 62 -2.24 19.21 -4.61
C TRP A 62 -3.51 19.79 -5.24
N LEU A 63 -3.68 19.63 -6.56
CA LEU A 63 -4.87 20.08 -7.28
C LEU A 63 -6.14 19.39 -6.75
N ILE A 64 -6.12 18.07 -6.65
CA ILE A 64 -7.27 17.29 -6.16
C ILE A 64 -7.61 17.70 -4.73
N GLU A 65 -6.61 17.77 -3.84
CA GLU A 65 -6.82 18.19 -2.44
C GLU A 65 -7.40 19.61 -2.36
N ARG A 66 -6.86 20.56 -3.13
CA ARG A 66 -7.32 21.96 -3.12
C ARG A 66 -8.72 22.11 -3.71
N PHE A 67 -9.05 21.37 -4.76
CA PHE A 67 -10.36 21.43 -5.40
C PHE A 67 -11.44 20.78 -4.54
N LEU A 68 -11.19 19.56 -4.03
CA LEU A 68 -12.15 18.85 -3.18
C LEU A 68 -12.36 19.59 -1.85
N LYS A 69 -11.31 20.14 -1.24
CA LYS A 69 -11.45 20.92 0.01
C LYS A 69 -12.33 22.19 -0.15
N LYS A 70 -12.52 22.69 -1.37
CA LYS A 70 -13.41 23.83 -1.65
C LYS A 70 -14.88 23.42 -1.85
N GLN A 71 -15.17 22.13 -2.02
CA GLN A 71 -16.54 21.66 -2.15
C GLN A 71 -17.24 21.80 -0.79
N LYS A 72 -18.55 22.10 -0.82
CA LYS A 72 -19.36 22.10 0.40
C LYS A 72 -19.32 20.70 1.05
N GLY A 73 -19.52 20.62 2.36
CA GLY A 73 -19.55 19.35 3.10
C GLY A 73 -18.21 18.60 3.24
N ILE A 74 -17.16 18.92 2.48
CA ILE A 74 -15.86 18.26 2.60
C ILE A 74 -15.05 18.88 3.76
N VAL A 75 -14.76 18.09 4.79
CA VAL A 75 -14.01 18.52 5.99
C VAL A 75 -12.52 18.39 5.77
N SER A 76 -12.07 17.25 5.24
CA SER A 76 -10.65 17.04 4.95
C SER A 76 -10.44 16.08 3.79
N VAL A 77 -9.36 16.31 3.04
CA VAL A 77 -8.97 15.49 1.89
C VAL A 77 -7.48 15.25 1.97
N ARG A 78 -7.07 14.01 1.80
CA ARG A 78 -5.66 13.63 1.66
C ARG A 78 -5.53 12.65 0.50
N VAL A 79 -4.61 12.92 -0.42
CA VAL A 79 -4.37 12.06 -1.58
C VAL A 79 -2.90 11.70 -1.64
N ASN A 80 -2.54 10.42 -1.54
CA ASN A 80 -1.16 9.97 -1.60
C ASN A 80 -0.74 9.70 -3.06
N TYR A 81 0.30 10.41 -3.52
CA TYR A 81 0.87 10.22 -4.86
C TYR A 81 1.45 8.82 -5.09
N GLY A 82 2.13 8.26 -4.10
CA GLY A 82 2.84 6.98 -4.24
C GLY A 82 1.90 5.78 -4.35
N THR A 83 0.78 5.81 -3.64
CA THR A 83 -0.21 4.71 -3.60
C THR A 83 -1.44 4.97 -4.45
N HIS A 84 -1.59 6.18 -5.04
CA HIS A 84 -2.83 6.65 -5.69
C HIS A 84 -4.08 6.59 -4.80
N SER A 85 -3.92 6.43 -3.48
CA SER A 85 -5.02 6.37 -2.54
C SER A 85 -5.45 7.77 -2.10
N ALA A 86 -6.73 7.94 -1.84
CA ALA A 86 -7.36 9.17 -1.40
C ALA A 86 -8.28 8.87 -0.22
N ARG A 87 -8.14 9.65 0.85
CA ARG A 87 -9.04 9.69 1.98
C ARG A 87 -9.80 11.00 1.98
N VAL A 88 -11.11 10.91 1.86
CA VAL A 88 -12.02 12.06 1.90
C VAL A 88 -12.90 11.94 3.14
N VAL A 89 -12.89 12.96 3.98
CA VAL A 89 -13.79 13.08 5.14
C VAL A 89 -14.82 14.13 4.81
N PHE A 90 -16.09 13.76 4.78
CA PHE A 90 -17.19 14.65 4.44
C PHE A 90 -18.37 14.49 5.40
N ASP A 91 -19.14 15.56 5.51
CA ASP A 91 -20.36 15.66 6.29
C ASP A 91 -21.55 15.16 5.43
N PRO A 92 -22.21 14.05 5.81
CA PRO A 92 -23.30 13.46 5.04
C PRO A 92 -24.54 14.34 4.95
N GLU A 93 -24.72 15.32 5.84
CA GLU A 93 -25.85 16.26 5.76
C GLU A 93 -25.65 17.32 4.69
N LYS A 94 -24.39 17.59 4.31
CA LYS A 94 -24.03 18.66 3.37
C LYS A 94 -23.62 18.16 2.00
N THR A 95 -23.18 16.91 1.88
CA THR A 95 -22.68 16.34 0.62
C THR A 95 -22.83 14.82 0.59
N THR A 96 -23.14 14.29 -0.59
CA THR A 96 -23.34 12.86 -0.82
C THR A 96 -22.10 12.19 -1.42
N LEU A 97 -21.99 10.87 -1.27
CA LEU A 97 -20.92 10.08 -1.90
C LEU A 97 -20.88 10.28 -3.43
N ARG A 98 -22.03 10.35 -4.10
CA ARG A 98 -22.10 10.61 -5.54
C ARG A 98 -21.48 11.96 -5.90
N GLU A 99 -21.79 13.01 -5.16
CA GLU A 99 -21.23 14.35 -5.42
C GLU A 99 -19.71 14.39 -5.23
N VAL A 100 -19.18 13.65 -4.23
CA VAL A 100 -17.73 13.51 -4.05
C VAL A 100 -17.09 12.82 -5.26
N LEU A 101 -17.67 11.70 -5.74
CA LEU A 101 -17.15 10.95 -6.88
C LEU A 101 -17.24 11.77 -8.19
N GLU A 102 -18.34 12.48 -8.40
CA GLU A 102 -18.51 13.39 -9.53
C GLU A 102 -17.53 14.57 -9.47
N ALA A 103 -17.25 15.11 -8.28
CA ALA A 103 -16.26 16.17 -8.13
C ALA A 103 -14.86 15.70 -8.56
N VAL A 104 -14.49 14.45 -8.28
CA VAL A 104 -13.23 13.85 -8.77
C VAL A 104 -13.23 13.72 -10.30
N LEU A 105 -14.34 13.23 -10.88
CA LEU A 105 -14.49 13.13 -12.34
C LEU A 105 -14.42 14.48 -13.05
N ARG A 106 -15.02 15.53 -12.48
CA ARG A 106 -15.02 16.89 -13.08
C ARG A 106 -13.62 17.47 -13.25
N ILE A 107 -12.67 17.10 -12.37
CA ILE A 107 -11.26 17.49 -12.50
C ILE A 107 -10.53 16.60 -13.54
N GLY A 108 -11.16 15.51 -13.98
CA GLY A 108 -10.64 14.60 -14.99
C GLY A 108 -9.79 13.46 -14.41
N TYR A 109 -10.14 12.99 -13.20
CA TYR A 109 -9.55 11.80 -12.58
C TYR A 109 -10.62 10.74 -12.36
N ARG A 110 -10.24 9.45 -12.39
CA ARG A 110 -11.19 8.34 -12.25
C ARG A 110 -11.17 7.83 -10.81
N PRO A 111 -12.26 7.94 -10.02
CA PRO A 111 -12.33 7.29 -8.73
C PRO A 111 -12.44 5.77 -8.91
N LEU A 112 -11.75 5.02 -8.06
CA LEU A 112 -11.70 3.56 -8.06
C LEU A 112 -11.91 3.05 -6.61
N PRO A 113 -12.58 1.91 -6.39
CA PRO A 113 -12.72 1.32 -5.06
C PRO A 113 -11.36 1.04 -4.40
N ALA A 114 -11.30 1.12 -3.08
CA ALA A 114 -10.10 0.83 -2.30
C ALA A 114 -9.90 -0.69 -2.11
N THR A 115 -9.83 -1.47 -3.18
CA THR A 115 -9.54 -2.91 -3.14
C THR A 115 -8.08 -3.21 -3.49
N GLU A 116 -7.48 -4.18 -2.78
CA GLU A 116 -6.06 -4.56 -2.93
C GLU A 116 -5.75 -5.11 -4.33
N ALA A 117 -6.60 -6.01 -4.84
CA ALA A 117 -6.51 -6.53 -6.21
C ALA A 117 -6.64 -5.40 -7.24
N GLY A 118 -7.54 -4.44 -7.01
CA GLY A 118 -7.76 -3.31 -7.91
C GLY A 118 -6.56 -2.39 -8.05
N ILE A 119 -5.80 -2.15 -6.97
CA ILE A 119 -4.58 -1.32 -6.99
C ILE A 119 -3.49 -1.98 -7.85
N LEU A 120 -3.26 -3.28 -7.63
CA LEU A 120 -2.24 -4.03 -8.34
C LEU A 120 -2.58 -4.12 -9.83
N GLU A 121 -3.81 -4.50 -10.16
CA GLU A 121 -4.28 -4.63 -11.54
C GLU A 121 -4.20 -3.31 -12.31
N ALA A 122 -4.64 -2.20 -11.71
CA ALA A 122 -4.56 -0.89 -12.32
C ALA A 122 -3.10 -0.47 -12.60
N THR A 123 -2.20 -0.71 -11.65
CA THR A 123 -0.77 -0.38 -11.81
C THR A 123 -0.09 -1.26 -12.86
N VAL A 124 -0.45 -2.54 -12.94
CA VAL A 124 0.04 -3.46 -13.99
C VAL A 124 -0.44 -3.00 -15.37
N HIS A 125 -1.71 -2.63 -15.49
CA HIS A 125 -2.27 -2.12 -16.74
C HIS A 125 -1.57 -0.83 -17.18
N GLU A 126 -1.39 0.13 -16.27
CA GLU A 126 -0.68 1.38 -16.53
C GLU A 126 0.75 1.13 -17.00
N SER A 127 1.48 0.22 -16.35
CA SER A 127 2.85 -0.13 -16.75
C SER A 127 2.92 -0.70 -18.17
N ARG A 128 1.98 -1.56 -18.56
CA ARG A 128 1.91 -2.12 -19.93
C ARG A 128 1.58 -1.05 -20.97
N GLU A 129 0.63 -0.18 -20.66
CA GLU A 129 0.23 0.93 -21.52
C GLU A 129 1.40 1.91 -21.75
N LEU A 130 2.16 2.22 -20.69
CA LEU A 130 3.38 3.02 -20.78
C LEU A 130 4.47 2.33 -21.60
N LEU A 131 4.64 1.00 -21.48
CA LEU A 131 5.63 0.26 -22.26
C LEU A 131 5.31 0.31 -23.77
N VAL A 132 4.05 0.13 -24.16
CA VAL A 132 3.63 0.21 -25.56
C VAL A 132 3.82 1.63 -26.11
N ARG A 133 3.46 2.66 -25.33
CA ARG A 133 3.67 4.06 -25.71
C ARG A 133 5.15 4.44 -25.79
N PHE A 134 5.96 3.95 -24.85
CA PHE A 134 7.40 4.14 -24.90
C PHE A 134 8.00 3.42 -26.10
N GLY A 135 7.64 2.16 -26.36
CA GLY A 135 8.15 1.40 -27.50
C GLY A 135 7.82 2.06 -28.84
N THR A 136 6.57 2.53 -29.00
CA THR A 136 6.17 3.32 -30.18
C THR A 136 6.92 4.65 -30.27
N GLY A 137 7.00 5.41 -29.17
CA GLY A 137 7.75 6.66 -29.10
C GLY A 137 9.23 6.49 -29.45
N ALA A 138 9.89 5.49 -28.86
CA ALA A 138 11.31 5.18 -29.08
C ALA A 138 11.59 4.76 -30.52
N PHE A 139 10.78 3.87 -31.09
CA PHE A 139 10.93 3.43 -32.47
C PHE A 139 10.87 4.62 -33.44
N PHE A 140 9.81 5.41 -33.39
CA PHE A 140 9.64 6.55 -34.29
C PHE A 140 10.64 7.68 -34.00
N SER A 141 10.96 7.96 -32.75
CA SER A 141 11.98 8.98 -32.39
C SER A 141 13.36 8.62 -32.92
N MET A 142 13.73 7.34 -32.92
CA MET A 142 14.99 6.87 -33.48
C MET A 142 15.04 7.08 -35.00
N GLN A 143 13.94 6.85 -35.71
CA GLN A 143 13.84 7.13 -37.15
C GLN A 143 13.92 8.64 -37.44
N VAL A 144 13.22 9.46 -36.65
CA VAL A 144 13.30 10.93 -36.77
C VAL A 144 14.71 11.43 -36.49
N MET A 145 15.41 10.84 -35.50
CA MET A 145 16.80 11.18 -35.20
C MET A 145 17.73 10.87 -36.37
N LEU A 146 17.58 9.69 -37.01
CA LEU A 146 18.36 9.34 -38.19
C LEU A 146 18.21 10.38 -39.32
N LEU A 147 16.98 10.82 -39.58
CA LEU A 147 16.71 11.87 -40.56
C LEU A 147 17.24 13.24 -40.13
N SER A 148 17.20 13.55 -38.84
CA SER A 148 17.68 14.82 -38.29
C SER A 148 19.20 14.92 -38.36
N VAL A 149 19.92 13.82 -38.13
CA VAL A 149 21.38 13.77 -38.37
C VAL A 149 21.71 14.05 -39.82
N ALA A 150 20.94 13.50 -40.79
CA ALA A 150 21.13 13.80 -42.20
C ALA A 150 20.84 15.27 -42.54
N LEU A 151 19.81 15.87 -41.93
CA LEU A 151 19.48 17.30 -42.07
C LEU A 151 20.57 18.20 -41.48
N TYR A 152 21.11 17.86 -40.30
CA TYR A 152 22.22 18.60 -39.67
C TYR A 152 23.50 18.48 -40.49
N ALA A 153 23.85 17.28 -40.98
CA ALA A 153 24.99 17.10 -41.86
C ALA A 153 24.82 17.92 -43.15
N GLY A 154 23.61 17.91 -43.73
CA GLY A 154 23.24 18.71 -44.90
C GLY A 154 23.29 20.22 -44.66
N TYR A 155 23.05 20.69 -43.44
CA TYR A 155 23.22 22.09 -43.06
C TYR A 155 24.69 22.54 -43.14
N PHE A 156 25.63 21.67 -42.73
CA PHE A 156 27.06 22.00 -42.76
C PHE A 156 27.77 21.67 -44.09
N GLN A 157 27.36 20.59 -44.76
CA GLN A 157 28.02 20.09 -45.98
C GLN A 157 27.28 20.44 -47.28
N GLY A 158 26.08 21.02 -47.17
CA GLY A 158 25.20 21.32 -48.29
C GLY A 158 24.28 20.15 -48.64
N ILE A 159 22.98 20.43 -48.78
CA ILE A 159 21.96 19.46 -49.19
C ILE A 159 21.07 20.07 -50.27
N SER A 160 20.70 19.28 -51.28
CA SER A 160 19.73 19.73 -52.27
C SER A 160 18.41 20.13 -51.59
N PRO A 161 17.80 21.27 -51.95
CA PRO A 161 16.52 21.71 -51.39
C PRO A 161 15.41 20.67 -51.49
N VAL A 162 15.45 19.83 -52.54
CA VAL A 162 14.49 18.74 -52.75
C VAL A 162 14.63 17.67 -51.68
N TYR A 163 15.86 17.16 -51.44
CA TYR A 163 16.10 16.15 -50.42
C TYR A 163 15.86 16.68 -49.01
N LYS A 164 16.22 17.95 -48.73
CA LYS A 164 15.89 18.62 -47.47
C LYS A 164 14.39 18.56 -47.20
N LYS A 165 13.57 19.00 -48.17
CA LYS A 165 12.11 19.02 -48.01
C LYS A 165 11.51 17.62 -47.85
N VAL A 166 12.02 16.64 -48.60
CA VAL A 166 11.58 15.23 -48.47
C VAL A 166 11.87 14.70 -47.07
N PHE A 167 13.09 14.88 -46.56
CA PHE A 167 13.44 14.43 -45.20
C PHE A 167 12.64 15.15 -44.11
N GLN A 168 12.38 16.45 -44.27
CA GLN A 168 11.53 17.21 -43.35
C GLN A 168 10.08 16.69 -43.31
N VAL A 169 9.50 16.38 -44.47
CA VAL A 169 8.13 15.82 -44.55
C VAL A 169 8.07 14.42 -43.97
N ILE A 170 9.04 13.56 -44.24
CA ILE A 170 9.10 12.22 -43.63
C ILE A 170 9.26 12.34 -42.12
N ALA A 171 10.15 13.21 -41.63
CA ALA A 171 10.32 13.46 -40.20
C ALA A 171 9.02 13.96 -39.55
N TRP A 172 8.26 14.82 -40.22
CA TRP A 172 6.95 15.28 -39.74
C TRP A 172 5.94 14.12 -39.59
N VAL A 173 5.84 13.26 -40.60
CA VAL A 173 4.94 12.09 -40.56
C VAL A 173 5.33 11.15 -39.41
N LEU A 174 6.62 10.87 -39.24
CA LEU A 174 7.12 9.98 -38.18
C LEU A 174 7.03 10.61 -36.78
N ALA A 175 7.14 11.93 -36.66
CA ALA A 175 7.02 12.64 -35.39
C ALA A 175 5.58 12.71 -34.87
N THR A 176 4.60 12.68 -35.77
CA THR A 176 3.17 12.83 -35.44
C THR A 176 2.67 11.71 -34.50
N PRO A 177 2.92 10.41 -34.74
CA PRO A 177 2.62 9.34 -33.79
C PRO A 177 3.29 9.52 -32.42
N VAL A 178 4.53 10.05 -32.37
CA VAL A 178 5.23 10.26 -31.10
C VAL A 178 4.51 11.33 -30.28
N VAL A 179 4.24 12.50 -30.86
CA VAL A 179 3.63 13.62 -30.13
C VAL A 179 2.18 13.34 -29.76
N PHE A 180 1.38 12.83 -30.69
CA PHE A 180 -0.07 12.72 -30.48
C PHE A 180 -0.53 11.38 -29.92
N TYR A 181 0.12 10.26 -30.25
CA TYR A 181 -0.26 8.95 -29.72
C TYR A 181 0.53 8.58 -28.46
N ALA A 182 1.86 8.59 -28.53
CA ALA A 182 2.70 8.30 -27.35
C ALA A 182 2.61 9.43 -26.32
N GLY A 183 2.62 10.69 -26.78
CA GLY A 183 2.51 11.89 -25.95
C GLY A 183 1.09 12.28 -25.52
N GLN A 184 0.05 11.53 -25.91
CA GLN A 184 -1.36 11.86 -25.59
C GLN A 184 -1.61 12.11 -24.10
N GLY A 185 -0.86 11.41 -23.24
CA GLY A 185 -0.95 11.57 -21.80
C GLY A 185 -0.59 13.00 -21.39
N PHE A 186 0.55 13.50 -21.87
CA PHE A 186 1.01 14.85 -21.58
C PHE A 186 0.10 15.91 -22.18
N LEU A 187 -0.41 15.70 -23.41
CA LEU A 187 -1.34 16.64 -24.05
C LEU A 187 -2.66 16.76 -23.27
N LYS A 188 -3.26 15.64 -22.86
CA LYS A 188 -4.43 15.63 -21.97
C LYS A 188 -4.13 16.27 -20.61
N GLY A 189 -2.92 16.08 -20.09
CA GLY A 189 -2.45 16.72 -18.86
C GLY A 189 -2.33 18.24 -19.00
N LEU A 190 -1.68 18.71 -20.05
CA LEU A 190 -1.57 20.12 -20.43
C LEU A 190 -2.94 20.78 -20.52
N TRP A 191 -3.88 20.18 -21.24
CA TRP A 191 -5.23 20.70 -21.40
C TRP A 191 -5.96 20.86 -20.06
N ARG A 192 -5.88 19.82 -19.20
CA ARG A 192 -6.45 19.87 -17.84
C ARG A 192 -5.78 20.94 -16.97
N SER A 193 -4.45 21.06 -17.03
CA SER A 193 -3.70 22.06 -16.27
C SER A 193 -4.05 23.50 -16.68
N LEU A 194 -4.27 23.74 -17.97
CA LEU A 194 -4.72 25.04 -18.49
C LEU A 194 -6.12 25.37 -17.99
N LEU A 195 -7.06 24.43 -18.10
CA LEU A 195 -8.44 24.62 -17.66
C LEU A 195 -8.53 24.89 -16.14
N ASN A 196 -7.74 24.16 -15.36
CA ASN A 196 -7.77 24.22 -13.90
C ASN A 196 -6.78 25.24 -13.29
N ARG A 197 -6.05 25.99 -14.12
CA ARG A 197 -5.00 26.96 -13.70
C ARG A 197 -3.99 26.36 -12.71
N SER A 198 -3.57 25.14 -12.99
CA SER A 198 -2.66 24.38 -12.13
C SER A 198 -1.52 23.77 -12.97
N PRO A 199 -0.44 24.53 -13.21
CA PRO A 199 0.71 24.04 -13.96
C PRO A 199 1.26 22.75 -13.35
N SER A 200 1.55 21.77 -14.21
CA SER A 200 2.08 20.47 -13.81
C SER A 200 3.25 20.05 -14.70
N MET A 201 3.91 18.94 -14.37
CA MET A 201 4.94 18.33 -15.23
C MET A 201 4.43 18.12 -16.66
N ASP A 202 3.17 17.68 -16.81
CA ASP A 202 2.54 17.48 -18.11
C ASP A 202 2.40 18.81 -18.89
N THR A 203 2.30 19.94 -18.19
CA THR A 203 2.30 21.28 -18.80
C THR A 203 3.65 21.61 -19.43
N LEU A 204 4.77 21.35 -18.75
CA LEU A 204 6.12 21.63 -19.27
C LEU A 204 6.41 20.79 -20.51
N VAL A 205 6.16 19.48 -20.40
CA VAL A 205 6.40 18.52 -21.49
C VAL A 205 5.46 18.76 -22.66
N GLY A 206 4.17 18.99 -22.38
CA GLY A 206 3.16 19.28 -23.40
C GLY A 206 3.45 20.57 -24.14
N LEU A 207 3.75 21.68 -23.45
CA LEU A 207 4.10 22.95 -24.09
C LEU A 207 5.41 22.83 -24.87
N GLY A 208 6.45 22.22 -24.29
CA GLY A 208 7.75 22.08 -24.94
C GLY A 208 7.68 21.27 -26.25
N SER A 209 7.08 20.08 -26.18
CA SER A 209 6.92 19.20 -27.36
C SER A 209 5.99 19.82 -28.40
N LEU A 210 4.82 20.34 -28.00
CA LEU A 210 3.86 20.93 -28.93
C LEU A 210 4.42 22.19 -29.61
N SER A 211 5.15 23.05 -28.87
CA SER A 211 5.76 24.25 -29.45
C SER A 211 6.84 23.90 -30.48
N ALA A 212 7.73 22.96 -30.15
CA ALA A 212 8.77 22.50 -31.08
C ALA A 212 8.15 21.82 -32.33
N TYR A 213 7.10 21.03 -32.15
CA TYR A 213 6.36 20.41 -33.25
C TYR A 213 5.69 21.44 -34.16
N LEU A 214 4.90 22.37 -33.60
CA LEU A 214 4.19 23.39 -34.38
C LEU A 214 5.15 24.35 -35.10
N TYR A 215 6.23 24.75 -34.44
CA TYR A 215 7.30 25.52 -35.07
C TYR A 215 7.88 24.77 -36.27
N SER A 216 8.22 23.48 -36.10
CA SER A 216 8.78 22.65 -37.17
C SER A 216 7.83 22.52 -38.37
N VAL A 217 6.53 22.36 -38.12
CA VAL A 217 5.52 22.35 -39.19
C VAL A 217 5.50 23.67 -39.96
N GLY A 218 5.51 24.81 -39.25
CA GLY A 218 5.59 26.13 -39.89
C GLY A 218 6.83 26.31 -40.76
N MET A 219 7.99 25.80 -40.30
CA MET A 219 9.25 25.93 -41.02
C MET A 219 9.35 25.10 -42.30
N ILE A 220 8.57 24.02 -42.44
CA ILE A 220 8.48 23.27 -43.70
C ILE A 220 7.97 24.17 -44.84
N PHE A 221 7.01 25.06 -44.54
CA PHE A 221 6.39 25.93 -45.55
C PHE A 221 7.26 27.15 -45.88
N THR A 222 8.04 27.64 -44.92
CA THR A 222 8.96 28.78 -45.12
C THR A 222 10.35 28.35 -45.60
N GLY A 223 10.64 27.04 -45.65
CA GLY A 223 11.92 26.48 -46.10
C GLY A 223 13.03 26.49 -45.04
N GLY A 224 12.69 26.75 -43.78
CA GLY A 224 13.64 26.84 -42.69
C GLY A 224 14.01 25.50 -42.05
N GLU A 225 14.70 25.56 -40.92
CA GLU A 225 15.12 24.37 -40.17
C GLU A 225 14.03 23.85 -39.23
N VAL A 226 13.95 22.52 -39.12
CA VAL A 226 12.94 21.80 -38.32
C VAL A 226 13.59 21.14 -37.09
N TYR A 227 12.78 20.91 -36.06
CA TYR A 227 13.19 20.39 -34.75
C TYR A 227 12.26 19.27 -34.25
N PHE A 228 11.84 18.40 -35.18
CA PHE A 228 10.97 17.27 -34.85
C PHE A 228 11.66 16.26 -33.92
N ASP A 229 12.98 16.10 -34.03
CA ASP A 229 13.82 15.31 -33.12
C ASP A 229 13.66 15.74 -31.67
N SER A 230 13.74 17.05 -31.42
CA SER A 230 13.65 17.63 -30.08
C SER A 230 12.28 17.32 -29.46
N SER A 231 11.20 17.55 -30.20
CA SER A 231 9.85 17.21 -29.76
C SER A 231 9.70 15.72 -29.43
N CYS A 232 10.18 14.85 -30.31
CA CYS A 232 10.08 13.40 -30.17
C CYS A 232 10.92 12.85 -29.00
N MET A 233 12.16 13.33 -28.85
CA MET A 233 13.04 12.94 -27.75
C MET A 233 12.47 13.34 -26.40
N ILE A 234 11.94 14.55 -26.26
CA ILE A 234 11.33 15.03 -25.02
C ILE A 234 10.23 14.05 -24.59
N VAL A 235 9.28 13.73 -25.48
CA VAL A 235 8.19 12.81 -25.18
C VAL A 235 8.72 11.43 -24.81
N THR A 236 9.66 10.90 -25.59
CA THR A 236 10.18 9.53 -25.42
C THR A 236 10.98 9.35 -24.15
N ILE A 237 11.91 10.27 -23.83
CA ILE A 237 12.73 10.20 -22.62
C ILE A 237 11.87 10.34 -21.37
N VAL A 238 10.89 11.25 -21.39
CA VAL A 238 9.98 11.41 -20.25
C VAL A 238 9.07 10.18 -20.09
N LEU A 239 8.61 9.56 -21.18
CA LEU A 239 7.88 8.28 -21.10
C LEU A 239 8.73 7.16 -20.50
N LEU A 240 10.00 7.06 -20.88
CA LEU A 240 10.94 6.12 -20.28
C LEU A 240 11.06 6.35 -18.76
N GLY A 241 11.23 7.60 -18.35
CA GLY A 241 11.25 7.97 -16.93
C GLY A 241 9.99 7.52 -16.19
N ARG A 242 8.80 7.79 -16.76
CA ARG A 242 7.51 7.34 -16.20
C ARG A 242 7.37 5.82 -16.14
N TYR A 243 7.88 5.11 -17.15
CA TYR A 243 7.87 3.65 -17.17
C TYR A 243 8.76 3.07 -16.07
N ILE A 244 9.98 3.58 -15.89
CA ILE A 244 10.91 3.18 -14.83
C ILE A 244 10.29 3.46 -13.45
N GLU A 245 9.71 4.66 -13.28
CA GLU A 245 8.99 5.06 -12.07
C GLU A 245 7.87 4.08 -11.73
N THR A 246 6.99 3.79 -12.69
CA THR A 246 5.83 2.91 -12.49
C THR A 246 6.29 1.48 -12.18
N GLY A 247 7.34 1.00 -12.85
CA GLY A 247 7.94 -0.30 -12.57
C GLY A 247 8.54 -0.40 -11.17
N ALA A 248 9.22 0.65 -10.69
CA ALA A 248 9.75 0.70 -9.34
C ALA A 248 8.64 0.69 -8.28
N ARG A 249 7.54 1.41 -8.54
CA ARG A 249 6.34 1.39 -7.70
C ARG A 249 5.67 0.01 -7.68
N LEU A 250 5.49 -0.62 -8.84
CA LEU A 250 4.86 -1.93 -8.98
C LEU A 250 5.62 -3.02 -8.22
N ARG A 251 6.96 -3.05 -8.32
CA ARG A 251 7.80 -3.99 -7.56
C ARG A 251 7.58 -3.86 -6.05
N SER A 252 7.45 -2.64 -5.58
CA SER A 252 7.29 -2.35 -4.17
C SER A 252 5.88 -2.70 -3.66
N LEU A 253 4.83 -2.45 -4.47
CA LEU A 253 3.46 -2.90 -4.18
C LEU A 253 3.34 -4.42 -4.13
N LYS A 254 3.96 -5.13 -5.09
CA LYS A 254 4.01 -6.61 -5.07
C LYS A 254 4.70 -7.14 -3.82
N ALA A 255 5.83 -6.53 -3.43
CA ALA A 255 6.53 -6.92 -2.21
C ALA A 255 5.70 -6.74 -0.95
N MET A 256 4.85 -5.70 -0.90
CA MET A 256 3.87 -5.50 0.18
C MET A 256 2.78 -6.59 0.17
N LEU A 257 2.22 -6.90 -1.00
CA LEU A 257 1.14 -7.88 -1.11
C LEU A 257 1.59 -9.33 -0.88
N ARG A 258 2.89 -9.64 -0.95
CA ARG A 258 3.40 -10.97 -0.55
C ARG A 258 3.04 -11.35 0.87
N PHE A 259 2.84 -10.39 1.78
CA PHE A 259 2.34 -10.68 3.13
C PHE A 259 0.86 -11.11 3.14
N VAL A 260 0.09 -10.70 2.12
CA VAL A 260 -1.33 -11.07 1.93
C VAL A 260 -1.44 -12.41 1.20
N GLU A 261 -0.54 -12.72 0.27
CA GLU A 261 -0.52 -13.99 -0.49
C GLU A 261 -0.25 -15.24 0.38
N ILE A 262 0.23 -15.06 1.61
CA ILE A 262 0.42 -16.14 2.58
C ILE A 262 -0.95 -16.67 3.11
N TYR A 263 -2.05 -16.00 2.79
CA TYR A 263 -3.37 -16.32 3.32
C TYR A 263 -4.14 -17.33 2.43
N PRO A 264 -4.80 -18.34 3.04
CA PRO A 264 -5.68 -19.24 2.31
C PRO A 264 -6.87 -18.48 1.72
N GLN A 265 -7.02 -18.46 0.40
CA GLN A 265 -8.21 -17.87 -0.23
C GLN A 265 -9.46 -18.75 -0.09
N LYS A 266 -9.27 -19.99 0.35
CA LYS A 266 -10.33 -20.97 0.55
C LYS A 266 -10.26 -21.52 1.97
N ALA A 267 -11.43 -21.88 2.49
CA ALA A 267 -11.59 -22.64 3.71
C ALA A 267 -12.33 -23.94 3.41
N ARG A 268 -11.98 -25.00 4.13
CA ARG A 268 -12.68 -26.28 4.10
C ARG A 268 -13.85 -26.22 5.07
N LEU A 269 -15.04 -25.90 4.57
CA LEU A 269 -16.28 -25.79 5.34
C LEU A 269 -16.84 -27.20 5.60
N VAL A 270 -17.18 -27.50 6.85
CA VAL A 270 -17.87 -28.72 7.27
C VAL A 270 -19.37 -28.46 7.22
N ARG A 271 -20.06 -29.16 6.32
CA ARG A 271 -21.52 -29.10 6.17
C ARG A 271 -22.20 -29.89 7.31
N PRO A 272 -23.50 -29.63 7.60
CA PRO A 272 -24.23 -30.33 8.66
C PRO A 272 -24.34 -31.85 8.47
N ASP A 273 -24.19 -32.33 7.24
CA ASP A 273 -24.17 -33.75 6.86
C ASP A 273 -22.82 -34.42 7.10
N GLY A 274 -21.82 -33.68 7.59
CA GLY A 274 -20.46 -34.15 7.85
C GLY A 274 -19.55 -34.16 6.63
N THR A 275 -20.02 -33.72 5.46
CA THR A 275 -19.17 -33.57 4.27
C THR A 275 -18.36 -32.28 4.33
N THR A 276 -17.21 -32.26 3.66
CA THR A 276 -16.35 -31.08 3.58
C THR A 276 -16.33 -30.51 2.17
N GLU A 277 -16.40 -29.19 2.06
CA GLU A 277 -16.41 -28.45 0.80
C GLU A 277 -15.42 -27.28 0.87
N GLU A 278 -14.64 -27.07 -0.20
CA GLU A 278 -13.80 -25.88 -0.31
C GLU A 278 -14.61 -24.69 -0.79
N VAL A 279 -14.74 -23.67 0.06
CA VAL A 279 -15.43 -22.42 -0.25
C VAL A 279 -14.48 -21.22 -0.10
N PRO A 280 -14.68 -20.13 -0.85
CA PRO A 280 -13.96 -18.88 -0.61
C PRO A 280 -14.14 -18.41 0.83
N VAL A 281 -13.07 -17.93 1.46
CA VAL A 281 -13.10 -17.40 2.84
C VAL A 281 -14.11 -16.27 3.06
N GLU A 282 -14.46 -15.52 2.02
CA GLU A 282 -15.47 -14.46 2.05
C GLU A 282 -16.91 -15.00 2.20
N GLU A 283 -17.15 -16.26 1.84
CA GLU A 283 -18.49 -16.88 1.92
C GLU A 283 -18.76 -17.53 3.28
N VAL A 284 -17.72 -17.72 4.09
CA VAL A 284 -17.81 -18.35 5.42
C VAL A 284 -18.39 -17.38 6.45
N LYS A 285 -19.38 -17.83 7.21
CA LYS A 285 -20.11 -17.03 8.21
C LYS A 285 -19.63 -17.34 9.63
N VAL A 286 -19.87 -16.39 10.53
CA VAL A 286 -19.67 -16.61 11.97
C VAL A 286 -20.59 -17.72 12.44
N GLY A 287 -20.02 -18.69 13.16
CA GLY A 287 -20.71 -19.90 13.61
C GLY A 287 -20.50 -21.12 12.71
N ASP A 288 -20.02 -20.93 11.48
CA ASP A 288 -19.67 -22.04 10.59
C ASP A 288 -18.48 -22.84 11.16
N ILE A 289 -18.43 -24.13 10.82
CA ILE A 289 -17.36 -25.03 11.26
C ILE A 289 -16.44 -25.28 10.07
N ILE A 290 -15.16 -25.00 10.26
CA ILE A 290 -14.12 -25.28 9.27
C ILE A 290 -13.21 -26.40 9.79
N GLU A 291 -12.72 -27.22 8.88
CA GLU A 291 -11.70 -28.22 9.18
C GLU A 291 -10.33 -27.70 8.72
N VAL A 292 -9.34 -27.81 9.58
CA VAL A 292 -7.95 -27.44 9.26
C VAL A 292 -7.07 -28.66 9.43
N LEU A 293 -6.44 -29.11 8.36
CA LEU A 293 -5.58 -30.29 8.37
C LEU A 293 -4.19 -29.97 8.92
N GLN A 294 -3.38 -31.01 9.10
CA GLN A 294 -1.98 -30.85 9.49
C GLN A 294 -1.20 -30.09 8.42
N SER A 295 -0.33 -29.18 8.85
CA SER A 295 0.46 -28.26 8.01
C SER A 295 -0.37 -27.26 7.18
N GLU A 296 -1.69 -27.20 7.37
CA GLU A 296 -2.52 -26.15 6.78
C GLU A 296 -2.50 -24.88 7.63
N ARG A 297 -2.62 -23.73 6.96
CA ARG A 297 -2.85 -22.45 7.63
C ARG A 297 -4.31 -22.33 8.02
N ILE A 298 -4.55 -21.84 9.24
CA ILE A 298 -5.89 -21.54 9.73
C ILE A 298 -6.43 -20.35 8.93
N PRO A 299 -7.55 -20.51 8.18
CA PRO A 299 -8.04 -19.45 7.32
C PRO A 299 -8.75 -18.36 8.11
N LEU A 300 -9.48 -18.65 9.19
CA LEU A 300 -10.28 -17.66 9.91
C LEU A 300 -10.08 -17.75 11.43
N ASP A 301 -10.25 -16.61 12.12
CA ASP A 301 -10.25 -16.57 13.59
C ASP A 301 -11.42 -17.42 14.11
N GLY A 302 -11.15 -18.25 15.12
CA GLY A 302 -12.15 -19.18 15.62
C GLY A 302 -11.79 -19.86 16.94
N GLU A 303 -12.66 -20.77 17.38
CA GLU A 303 -12.51 -21.55 18.62
C GLU A 303 -12.40 -23.05 18.27
N ILE A 304 -11.46 -23.77 18.88
CA ILE A 304 -11.32 -25.21 18.68
C ILE A 304 -12.53 -25.94 19.27
N LEU A 305 -13.19 -26.79 18.47
CA LEU A 305 -14.32 -27.60 18.89
C LEU A 305 -13.92 -28.98 19.41
N ASP A 306 -12.87 -29.56 18.83
CA ASP A 306 -12.39 -30.89 19.12
C ASP A 306 -10.97 -31.08 18.62
N GLY A 307 -10.23 -31.91 19.36
CA GLY A 307 -8.81 -32.15 19.14
C GLY A 307 -7.91 -31.35 20.09
N VAL A 308 -6.70 -31.86 20.25
CA VAL A 308 -5.56 -31.16 20.84
C VAL A 308 -4.54 -31.02 19.72
N THR A 309 -4.07 -29.81 19.48
CA THR A 309 -3.08 -29.57 18.43
C THR A 309 -2.00 -28.60 18.88
N GLU A 310 -0.90 -28.60 18.15
CA GLU A 310 0.17 -27.61 18.26
C GLU A 310 0.03 -26.61 17.12
N ILE A 311 0.03 -25.32 17.46
CA ILE A 311 -0.13 -24.24 16.50
C ILE A 311 1.14 -23.41 16.48
N ASP A 312 1.70 -23.23 15.29
CA ASP A 312 2.76 -22.25 15.06
C ASP A 312 2.13 -20.86 14.93
N GLU A 313 2.23 -20.08 16.01
CA GLU A 313 1.82 -18.69 16.05
C GLU A 313 2.96 -17.72 15.64
N SER A 314 4.15 -18.22 15.25
CA SER A 314 5.30 -17.39 14.85
C SER A 314 4.99 -16.36 13.76
N PRO A 315 4.08 -16.61 12.78
CA PRO A 315 3.74 -15.58 11.79
C PRO A 315 3.04 -14.34 12.40
N LEU A 316 2.44 -14.47 13.58
CA LEU A 316 1.71 -13.39 14.28
C LEU A 316 2.48 -12.86 15.49
N THR A 317 3.03 -13.75 16.31
CA THR A 317 3.68 -13.40 17.59
C THR A 317 5.19 -13.23 17.46
N GLY A 318 5.81 -13.84 16.45
CA GLY A 318 7.25 -13.93 16.30
C GLY A 318 7.92 -14.92 17.26
N GLU A 319 7.16 -15.62 18.11
CA GLU A 319 7.69 -16.65 19.00
C GLU A 319 7.88 -17.97 18.23
N ALA A 320 9.07 -18.57 18.33
CA ALA A 320 9.45 -19.73 17.53
C ALA A 320 8.92 -21.08 18.05
N LEU A 321 8.42 -21.12 19.29
CA LEU A 321 7.93 -22.35 19.90
C LEU A 321 6.43 -22.53 19.62
N PRO A 322 5.99 -23.67 19.07
CA PRO A 322 4.57 -23.97 18.89
C PRO A 322 3.80 -23.94 20.21
N VAL A 323 2.58 -23.40 20.15
CA VAL A 323 1.68 -23.32 21.30
C VAL A 323 0.70 -24.48 21.24
N LYS A 324 0.64 -25.29 22.30
CA LYS A 324 -0.40 -26.31 22.45
C LYS A 324 -1.74 -25.64 22.71
N LYS A 325 -2.74 -26.02 21.93
CA LYS A 325 -4.12 -25.51 21.98
C LYS A 325 -5.11 -26.65 22.04
N GLN A 326 -6.13 -26.50 22.87
CA GLN A 326 -7.24 -27.45 23.02
C GLN A 326 -8.55 -26.71 23.21
N ARG A 327 -9.69 -27.37 23.03
CA ARG A 327 -11.00 -26.77 23.34
C ARG A 327 -11.02 -26.24 24.79
N PRO A 328 -11.56 -25.03 25.07
CA PRO A 328 -12.22 -24.06 24.18
C PRO A 328 -11.31 -22.90 23.76
N GLU A 329 -10.03 -23.15 23.48
CA GLU A 329 -9.07 -22.09 23.18
C GLU A 329 -9.23 -21.52 21.76
N GLU A 330 -8.95 -20.22 21.64
CA GLU A 330 -9.01 -19.49 20.37
C GLU A 330 -7.78 -19.77 19.49
N VAL A 331 -8.03 -19.76 18.19
CA VAL A 331 -7.04 -19.86 17.13
C VAL A 331 -7.18 -18.68 16.18
N PHE A 332 -6.05 -18.24 15.63
CA PHE A 332 -5.98 -17.01 14.86
C PHE A 332 -5.71 -17.31 13.38
N ALA A 333 -6.30 -16.51 12.51
CA ALA A 333 -6.09 -16.62 11.08
C ALA A 333 -4.61 -16.39 10.71
N GLY A 334 -4.07 -17.23 9.84
CA GLY A 334 -2.69 -17.15 9.36
C GLY A 334 -1.67 -17.97 10.17
N THR A 335 -2.03 -18.49 11.35
CA THR A 335 -1.18 -19.45 12.08
C THR A 335 -1.21 -20.81 11.39
N ILE A 336 -0.22 -21.66 11.68
CA ILE A 336 -0.09 -22.98 11.02
C ILE A 336 -0.46 -24.07 12.02
N ASN A 337 -1.37 -24.96 11.63
CA ASN A 337 -1.66 -26.15 12.40
C ASN A 337 -0.53 -27.17 12.21
N LEU A 338 0.26 -27.48 13.23
CA LEU A 338 1.36 -28.45 13.15
C LEU A 338 0.94 -29.85 13.60
N GLY A 339 -0.10 -29.95 14.42
CA GLY A 339 -0.63 -31.22 14.91
C GLY A 339 -1.71 -31.84 14.01
N PRO A 340 -2.52 -32.76 14.56
CA PRO A 340 -3.62 -33.41 13.85
C PRO A 340 -4.67 -32.44 13.33
N SER A 341 -5.57 -32.92 12.46
CA SER A 341 -6.69 -32.12 11.98
C SER A 341 -7.57 -31.64 13.13
N VAL A 342 -7.96 -30.37 13.10
CA VAL A 342 -8.85 -29.77 14.09
C VAL A 342 -10.05 -29.12 13.42
N ARG A 343 -11.21 -29.19 14.08
CA ARG A 343 -12.39 -28.43 13.67
C ARG A 343 -12.47 -27.15 14.49
N VAL A 344 -12.67 -26.05 13.77
CA VAL A 344 -12.68 -24.70 14.33
C VAL A 344 -14.02 -24.07 14.03
N ARG A 345 -14.70 -23.55 15.06
CA ARG A 345 -15.88 -22.73 14.89
C ARG A 345 -15.45 -21.29 14.62
N VAL A 346 -15.87 -20.74 13.50
CA VAL A 346 -15.53 -19.37 13.11
C VAL A 346 -16.19 -18.37 14.06
N THR A 347 -15.38 -17.51 14.69
CA THR A 347 -15.84 -16.48 15.63
C THR A 347 -15.90 -15.09 14.99
N ARG A 348 -15.14 -14.85 13.92
CA ARG A 348 -15.09 -13.57 13.20
C ARG A 348 -15.16 -13.76 11.69
N ARG A 349 -15.73 -12.79 10.99
CA ARG A 349 -15.72 -12.76 9.52
C ARG A 349 -14.31 -12.50 9.00
N ALA A 350 -14.03 -12.88 7.75
CA ALA A 350 -12.75 -12.60 7.08
C ALA A 350 -12.35 -11.11 7.13
N SER A 351 -13.33 -10.21 7.03
CA SER A 351 -13.14 -8.75 7.09
C SER A 351 -12.77 -8.23 8.49
N GLU A 352 -12.96 -9.03 9.53
CA GLU A 352 -12.79 -8.68 10.95
C GLU A 352 -11.66 -9.45 11.64
N SER A 353 -10.89 -10.25 10.90
CA SER A 353 -9.80 -11.04 11.45
C SER A 353 -8.66 -10.16 11.98
N LEU A 354 -7.92 -10.66 12.97
CA LEU A 354 -6.76 -9.99 13.56
C LEU A 354 -5.74 -9.57 12.48
N LEU A 355 -5.48 -10.47 11.52
CA LEU A 355 -4.55 -10.22 10.43
C LEU A 355 -5.06 -9.13 9.47
N LYS A 356 -6.37 -9.11 9.15
CA LYS A 356 -6.95 -8.02 8.34
C LYS A 356 -6.86 -6.69 9.07
N ALA A 357 -6.98 -6.67 10.40
CA ALA A 357 -6.72 -5.48 11.21
C ALA A 357 -5.26 -5.02 11.14
N VAL A 358 -4.28 -5.94 11.13
CA VAL A 358 -2.85 -5.62 10.93
C VAL A 358 -2.59 -5.05 9.54
N VAL A 359 -3.07 -5.72 8.48
CA VAL A 359 -2.96 -5.25 7.09
C VAL A 359 -3.59 -3.87 6.94
N LYS A 360 -4.80 -3.67 7.47
CA LYS A 360 -5.49 -2.38 7.48
C LYS A 360 -4.71 -1.32 8.25
N ALA A 361 -4.10 -1.65 9.38
CA ALA A 361 -3.27 -0.72 10.15
C ALA A 361 -2.01 -0.29 9.37
N VAL A 362 -1.35 -1.22 8.67
CA VAL A 362 -0.20 -0.93 7.79
C VAL A 362 -0.63 -0.08 6.58
N GLN A 363 -1.81 -0.33 6.02
CA GLN A 363 -2.36 0.49 4.93
C GLN A 363 -2.71 1.90 5.40
N GLU A 364 -3.36 2.03 6.55
CA GLU A 364 -3.70 3.32 7.16
C GLU A 364 -2.45 4.13 7.54
N ALA A 365 -1.36 3.44 7.91
CA ALA A 365 -0.04 4.02 8.10
C ALA A 365 0.53 4.62 6.81
N GLN A 366 0.50 3.87 5.71
CA GLN A 366 1.07 4.31 4.43
C GLN A 366 0.22 5.35 3.71
N ALA A 367 -1.09 5.39 3.97
CA ALA A 367 -1.96 6.44 3.45
C ALA A 367 -1.63 7.83 4.06
N ARG A 368 -0.92 7.88 5.19
CA ARG A 368 -0.52 9.14 5.82
C ARG A 368 0.71 9.72 5.13
N LYS A 369 0.55 10.95 4.63
CA LYS A 369 1.68 11.72 4.10
C LYS A 369 2.66 12.17 5.19
N PRO A 370 3.94 11.81 5.08
CA PRO A 370 5.00 12.40 5.87
C PRO A 370 5.08 13.92 5.66
N PRO A 371 5.52 14.69 6.67
CA PRO A 371 5.81 16.11 6.55
C PRO A 371 6.71 16.47 5.37
N VAL A 372 7.80 15.71 5.12
CA VAL A 372 8.76 16.05 4.05
C VAL A 372 8.13 15.92 2.66
N GLN A 373 7.23 14.96 2.46
CA GLN A 373 6.50 14.80 1.20
C GLN A 373 5.59 16.01 0.91
N ARG A 374 4.98 16.60 1.95
CA ARG A 374 4.13 17.80 1.76
C ARG A 374 4.94 19.02 1.34
N ILE A 375 6.19 19.11 1.81
CA ILE A 375 7.11 20.18 1.41
C ILE A 375 7.50 19.97 -0.06
N ALA A 376 7.90 18.75 -0.45
CA ALA A 376 8.22 18.42 -1.83
C ALA A 376 7.04 18.68 -2.80
N ASP A 377 5.81 18.32 -2.42
CA ASP A 377 4.59 18.59 -3.20
C ASP A 377 4.36 20.10 -3.39
N ARG A 378 4.54 20.90 -2.32
CA ARG A 378 4.38 22.36 -2.37
C ARG A 378 5.45 23.03 -3.22
N VAL A 379 6.71 22.62 -3.04
CA VAL A 379 7.85 23.12 -3.82
C VAL A 379 7.64 22.81 -5.30
N SER A 380 7.19 21.59 -5.64
CA SER A 380 6.93 21.20 -7.04
C SER A 380 5.87 22.08 -7.70
N GLY A 381 4.80 22.46 -6.98
CA GLY A 381 3.75 23.34 -7.52
C GLY A 381 4.23 24.77 -7.79
N VAL A 382 5.01 25.35 -6.87
CA VAL A 382 5.60 26.69 -7.06
C VAL A 382 6.65 26.67 -8.17
N PHE A 383 7.51 25.65 -8.16
CA PHE A 383 8.61 25.50 -9.12
C PHE A 383 8.12 25.46 -10.57
N VAL A 384 7.10 24.63 -10.88
CA VAL A 384 6.57 24.57 -12.25
C VAL A 384 5.99 25.92 -12.70
N THR A 385 5.31 26.64 -11.81
CA THR A 385 4.75 27.96 -12.13
C THR A 385 5.86 28.97 -12.41
N THR A 386 6.90 28.99 -11.58
CA THR A 386 8.09 29.84 -11.78
C THR A 386 8.78 29.53 -13.10
N VAL A 387 8.96 28.25 -13.44
CA VAL A 387 9.58 27.83 -14.70
C VAL A 387 8.78 28.29 -15.92
N VAL A 388 7.45 28.20 -15.88
CA VAL A 388 6.60 28.69 -16.98
C VAL A 388 6.73 30.21 -17.14
N ILE A 389 6.75 30.96 -16.03
CA ILE A 389 6.95 32.42 -16.05
C ILE A 389 8.33 32.76 -16.64
N LEU A 390 9.38 32.06 -16.21
CA LEU A 390 10.72 32.23 -16.74
C LEU A 390 10.78 31.90 -18.23
N ALA A 391 10.16 30.80 -18.68
CA ALA A 391 10.12 30.44 -20.09
C ALA A 391 9.40 31.48 -20.95
N ILE A 392 8.30 32.07 -20.45
CA ILE A 392 7.61 33.19 -21.12
C ILE A 392 8.53 34.42 -21.17
N GLY A 393 9.20 34.76 -20.06
CA GLY A 393 10.16 35.86 -20.02
C GLY A 393 11.33 35.67 -20.98
N THR A 394 11.88 34.46 -21.04
CA THR A 394 12.93 34.07 -22.01
C THR A 394 12.42 34.23 -23.43
N CYS A 395 11.21 33.73 -23.73
CA CYS A 395 10.62 33.88 -25.06
C CYS A 395 10.48 35.35 -25.44
N LEU A 396 9.89 36.17 -24.57
CA LEU A 396 9.69 37.61 -24.81
C LEU A 396 11.01 38.34 -25.03
N TYR A 397 12.03 38.07 -24.20
CA TYR A 397 13.35 38.68 -24.36
C TYR A 397 13.97 38.34 -25.71
N TRP A 398 14.01 37.06 -26.08
CA TRP A 398 14.66 36.61 -27.31
C TRP A 398 13.89 36.96 -28.58
N VAL A 399 12.57 37.14 -28.51
CA VAL A 399 11.79 37.68 -29.64
C VAL A 399 12.27 39.08 -30.00
N HIS A 400 12.63 39.90 -29.01
CA HIS A 400 13.13 41.26 -29.25
C HIS A 400 14.64 41.31 -29.50
N ALA A 401 15.41 40.44 -28.86
CA ALA A 401 16.87 40.47 -28.92
C ALA A 401 17.47 39.75 -30.14
N ALA A 402 16.76 38.77 -30.72
CA ALA A 402 17.25 37.99 -31.86
C ALA A 402 16.11 37.61 -32.81
N SER A 403 15.73 36.33 -32.83
CA SER A 403 14.73 35.79 -33.75
C SER A 403 13.65 34.99 -33.01
N ILE A 404 12.49 34.84 -33.64
CA ILE A 404 11.41 34.00 -33.13
C ILE A 404 11.85 32.52 -32.97
N ARG A 405 12.79 32.08 -33.80
CA ARG A 405 13.42 30.76 -33.71
C ARG A 405 14.16 30.61 -32.39
N ASP A 406 15.06 31.53 -32.08
CA ASP A 406 15.89 31.46 -30.88
C ASP A 406 15.02 31.61 -29.63
N ALA A 407 13.96 32.43 -29.70
CA ALA A 407 12.99 32.56 -28.63
C ALA A 407 12.27 31.26 -28.29
N ILE A 408 11.75 30.56 -29.30
CA ILE A 408 11.05 29.29 -29.10
C ILE A 408 12.02 28.22 -28.61
N LEU A 409 13.20 28.10 -29.22
CA LEU A 409 14.19 27.09 -28.81
C LEU A 409 14.67 27.31 -27.37
N ASN A 410 14.97 28.54 -26.99
CA ASN A 410 15.42 28.86 -25.64
C ASN A 410 14.29 28.68 -24.61
N ALA A 411 13.05 29.06 -24.94
CA ALA A 411 11.91 28.82 -24.06
C ALA A 411 11.63 27.32 -23.87
N VAL A 412 11.68 26.53 -24.95
CA VAL A 412 11.53 25.06 -24.88
C VAL A 412 12.67 24.46 -24.04
N ALA A 413 13.91 24.91 -24.21
CA ALA A 413 15.04 24.46 -23.40
C ALA A 413 14.81 24.70 -21.90
N VAL A 414 14.32 25.89 -21.52
CA VAL A 414 13.97 26.21 -20.12
C VAL A 414 12.88 25.27 -19.59
N LEU A 415 11.81 25.02 -20.37
CA LEU A 415 10.72 24.13 -19.96
C LEU A 415 11.18 22.68 -19.76
N VAL A 416 12.07 22.19 -20.62
CA VAL A 416 12.51 20.78 -20.63
C VAL A 416 13.54 20.50 -19.55
N VAL A 417 14.56 21.36 -19.41
CA VAL A 417 15.63 21.20 -18.42
C VAL A 417 15.08 21.23 -17.00
N ALA A 418 14.02 22.00 -16.78
CA ALA A 418 13.40 22.16 -15.47
C ALA A 418 12.33 21.10 -15.14
N CYS A 419 12.33 19.90 -15.73
CA CYS A 419 11.39 18.86 -15.30
C CYS A 419 11.72 18.37 -13.87
N PRO A 420 10.84 18.55 -12.87
CA PRO A 420 11.10 18.12 -11.49
C PRO A 420 10.80 16.63 -11.28
N CYS A 421 11.01 15.80 -12.31
CA CYS A 421 10.49 14.43 -12.36
C CYS A 421 10.95 13.58 -11.16
N ALA A 422 12.24 13.68 -10.80
CA ALA A 422 12.83 12.93 -9.69
C ALA A 422 12.39 13.46 -8.30
N LEU A 423 12.11 14.76 -8.19
CA LEU A 423 11.85 15.42 -6.90
C LEU A 423 10.55 14.94 -6.25
N GLY A 424 9.49 14.78 -7.04
CA GLY A 424 8.17 14.34 -6.53
C GLY A 424 8.10 12.85 -6.15
N LEU A 425 9.11 12.06 -6.52
CA LEU A 425 9.14 10.61 -6.37
C LEU A 425 10.17 10.08 -5.38
N ALA A 426 11.26 10.83 -5.18
CA ALA A 426 12.35 10.40 -4.32
C ALA A 426 11.83 9.97 -2.93
N THR A 427 11.00 10.80 -2.30
CA THR A 427 10.48 10.53 -0.95
C THR A 427 9.49 9.35 -0.92
N PRO A 428 8.39 9.31 -1.72
CA PRO A 428 7.46 8.17 -1.65
C PRO A 428 8.14 6.83 -1.94
N LEU A 429 9.10 6.80 -2.86
CA LEU A 429 9.76 5.56 -3.27
C LEU A 429 10.77 5.07 -2.22
N ALA A 430 11.51 6.00 -1.61
CA ALA A 430 12.38 5.70 -0.47
C ALA A 430 11.59 5.17 0.73
N LEU A 431 10.46 5.80 1.08
CA LEU A 431 9.61 5.38 2.18
C LEU A 431 8.94 4.03 1.93
N LEU A 432 8.46 3.82 0.71
CA LEU A 432 7.87 2.54 0.32
C LEU A 432 8.90 1.43 0.46
N ARG A 433 10.13 1.62 -0.05
CA ARG A 433 11.23 0.65 0.13
C ARG A 433 11.59 0.44 1.59
N ALA A 434 11.72 1.51 2.37
CA ALA A 434 12.06 1.43 3.80
C ALA A 434 10.99 0.65 4.59
N THR A 435 9.71 0.91 4.30
CA THR A 435 8.59 0.22 4.95
C THR A 435 8.57 -1.28 4.58
N THR A 436 8.79 -1.60 3.30
CA THR A 436 8.90 -3.00 2.85
C THR A 436 10.06 -3.72 3.56
N THR A 437 11.24 -3.10 3.61
CA THR A 437 12.42 -3.69 4.26
C THR A 437 12.25 -3.85 5.78
N CYS A 438 11.55 -2.93 6.45
CA CYS A 438 11.19 -3.09 7.86
C CYS A 438 10.26 -4.29 8.06
N SER A 439 9.22 -4.41 7.22
CA SER A 439 8.27 -5.52 7.29
C SER A 439 8.94 -6.87 7.02
N GLU A 440 9.87 -6.95 6.06
CA GLU A 440 10.69 -8.16 5.78
C GLU A 440 11.53 -8.60 6.99
N ARG A 441 11.74 -7.71 7.98
CA ARG A 441 12.47 -7.96 9.21
C ARG A 441 11.57 -8.01 10.47
N GLY A 442 10.26 -8.12 10.29
CA GLY A 442 9.29 -8.15 11.40
C GLY A 442 9.06 -6.80 12.09
N ILE A 443 9.55 -5.69 11.52
CA ILE A 443 9.36 -4.34 12.06
C ILE A 443 8.15 -3.70 11.37
N ILE A 444 7.06 -3.53 12.11
CA ILE A 444 5.82 -2.92 11.59
C ILE A 444 5.83 -1.42 11.84
N VAL A 445 5.97 -0.64 10.77
CA VAL A 445 5.96 0.83 10.84
C VAL A 445 4.54 1.36 10.63
N LYS A 446 3.89 1.79 11.73
CA LYS A 446 2.52 2.33 11.74
C LYS A 446 2.40 3.80 11.29
N ASP A 447 3.51 4.50 11.16
CA ASP A 447 3.53 5.87 10.63
C ASP A 447 4.86 6.09 9.92
N THR A 448 4.82 6.38 8.62
CA THR A 448 6.04 6.66 7.84
C THR A 448 6.77 7.91 8.32
N SER A 449 6.12 8.79 9.11
CA SER A 449 6.80 9.89 9.79
C SER A 449 7.83 9.41 10.83
N ALA A 450 7.75 8.16 11.27
CA ALA A 450 8.76 7.55 12.13
C ALA A 450 10.14 7.52 11.45
N PHE A 451 10.21 7.32 10.12
CA PHE A 451 11.48 7.35 9.39
C PHE A 451 12.14 8.73 9.39
N GLU A 452 11.37 9.80 9.56
CA GLU A 452 11.91 11.16 9.70
C GLU A 452 12.33 11.47 11.15
N LYS A 453 11.54 11.00 12.12
CA LYS A 453 11.75 11.32 13.54
C LYS A 453 12.80 10.44 14.21
N MET A 454 12.84 9.16 13.86
CA MET A 454 13.74 8.18 14.49
C MET A 454 15.22 8.55 14.34
N PRO A 455 15.72 9.07 13.20
CA PRO A 455 17.10 9.57 13.12
C PRO A 455 17.43 10.70 14.09
N SER A 456 16.43 11.47 14.52
CA SER A 456 16.60 12.55 15.50
C SER A 456 16.39 12.10 16.96
N ALA A 457 16.00 10.85 17.19
CA ALA A 457 15.81 10.32 18.52
C ALA A 457 17.17 10.06 19.19
N THR A 458 17.41 10.69 20.34
CA THR A 458 18.64 10.54 21.13
C THR A 458 18.49 9.64 22.34
N VAL A 459 17.24 9.43 22.78
CA VAL A 459 16.90 8.64 23.96
C VAL A 459 15.89 7.58 23.55
N VAL A 460 16.15 6.34 23.94
CA VAL A 460 15.22 5.21 23.78
C VAL A 460 14.83 4.73 25.17
N CYS A 461 13.56 4.89 25.51
CA CYS A 461 13.00 4.38 26.75
C CYS A 461 12.27 3.06 26.45
N PHE A 462 12.71 1.99 27.08
CA PHE A 462 12.05 0.69 26.99
C PHE A 462 11.13 0.50 28.19
N ASP A 463 9.92 0.00 27.95
CA ASP A 463 9.17 -0.62 29.04
C ASP A 463 9.90 -1.89 29.49
N LYS A 464 9.80 -2.24 30.77
CA LYS A 464 10.46 -3.45 31.27
C LYS A 464 9.65 -4.68 30.89
N THR A 465 8.39 -4.70 31.33
CA THR A 465 7.55 -5.90 31.27
C THR A 465 7.03 -6.11 29.86
N GLY A 466 7.31 -7.26 29.25
CA GLY A 466 6.84 -7.58 27.89
C GLY A 466 7.58 -6.90 26.75
N THR A 467 8.60 -6.07 27.04
CA THR A 467 9.54 -5.54 26.04
C THR A 467 10.96 -6.03 26.30
N LEU A 468 11.48 -5.85 27.52
CA LEU A 468 12.79 -6.38 27.91
C LEU A 468 12.72 -7.77 28.56
N THR A 469 11.58 -8.11 29.14
CA THR A 469 11.37 -9.40 29.81
C THR A 469 10.46 -10.30 29.01
N GLU A 470 10.75 -11.60 29.01
CA GLU A 470 9.81 -12.61 28.55
C GLU A 470 8.50 -12.54 29.35
N PRO A 471 7.33 -12.81 28.74
CA PRO A 471 6.05 -12.85 29.44
C PRO A 471 5.92 -14.09 30.35
N SER A 472 6.86 -15.04 30.26
CA SER A 472 6.85 -16.26 31.09
C SER A 472 7.48 -16.01 32.46
N LEU A 473 6.69 -16.20 33.52
CA LEU A 473 7.21 -16.24 34.88
C LEU A 473 7.81 -17.62 35.13
N ARG A 474 9.06 -17.66 35.60
CA ARG A 474 9.77 -18.91 35.94
C ARG A 474 10.25 -18.86 37.38
N LEU A 475 10.15 -20.00 38.06
CA LEU A 475 10.67 -20.16 39.41
C LEU A 475 12.19 -20.19 39.33
N LYS A 476 12.85 -19.10 39.72
CA LYS A 476 14.31 -18.98 39.61
C LYS A 476 15.04 -19.63 40.79
N ARG A 477 14.48 -19.47 41.99
CA ARG A 477 15.09 -19.94 43.23
C ARG A 477 14.01 -20.25 44.24
N THR A 478 14.23 -21.33 44.96
CA THR A 478 13.47 -21.80 46.11
C THR A 478 14.38 -21.72 47.33
N ALA A 479 13.81 -21.33 48.46
CA ALA A 479 14.48 -21.37 49.75
C ALA A 479 13.48 -21.96 50.73
N THR A 480 13.84 -23.09 51.33
CA THR A 480 12.98 -23.81 52.27
C THR A 480 13.44 -23.52 53.69
N PHE A 481 12.47 -23.28 54.57
CA PHE A 481 12.70 -23.10 56.00
C PHE A 481 11.84 -24.14 56.73
N GLY A 482 12.48 -25.03 57.50
CA GLY A 482 11.82 -26.15 58.17
C GLY A 482 12.19 -27.53 57.60
N ALA A 483 11.41 -28.56 57.96
CA ALA A 483 11.73 -29.96 57.69
C ALA A 483 11.13 -30.53 56.39
N LEU A 484 10.27 -29.77 55.70
CA LEU A 484 9.62 -30.26 54.47
C LEU A 484 10.57 -30.19 53.26
N PRO A 485 10.64 -31.26 52.44
CA PRO A 485 11.35 -31.23 51.18
C PRO A 485 10.80 -30.17 50.24
N GLU A 486 11.68 -29.60 49.41
CA GLU A 486 11.30 -28.60 48.41
C GLU A 486 10.23 -29.11 47.44
N GLU A 487 10.33 -30.36 47.00
CA GLU A 487 9.35 -30.96 46.09
C GLU A 487 7.94 -31.00 46.70
N GLU A 488 7.84 -31.38 47.97
CA GLU A 488 6.55 -31.48 48.67
C GLU A 488 5.93 -30.09 48.87
N LEU A 489 6.74 -29.08 49.17
CA LEU A 489 6.30 -27.68 49.25
C LEU A 489 5.76 -27.15 47.92
N LEU A 490 6.41 -27.51 46.80
CA LEU A 490 5.97 -27.09 45.47
C LEU A 490 4.72 -27.84 45.01
N ASP A 491 4.56 -29.11 45.39
CA ASP A 491 3.32 -29.85 45.15
C ASP A 491 2.13 -29.26 45.94
N ILE A 492 2.36 -28.84 47.18
CA ILE A 492 1.38 -28.11 47.99
C ILE A 492 1.06 -26.75 47.35
N ALA A 493 2.08 -26.01 46.90
CA ALA A 493 1.87 -24.72 46.23
C ALA A 493 1.05 -24.88 44.94
N TRP A 494 1.32 -25.90 44.13
CA TRP A 494 0.52 -26.21 42.94
C TRP A 494 -0.91 -26.62 43.29
N ALA A 495 -1.11 -27.46 44.31
CA ALA A 495 -2.43 -27.88 44.74
C ALA A 495 -3.34 -26.69 45.04
N VAL A 496 -2.80 -25.67 45.72
CA VAL A 496 -3.52 -24.43 46.05
C VAL A 496 -3.67 -23.53 44.82
N GLU A 497 -2.59 -23.24 44.11
CA GLU A 497 -2.59 -22.28 42.97
C GLU A 497 -3.32 -22.81 41.72
N SER A 498 -3.45 -24.12 41.56
CA SER A 498 -4.26 -24.72 40.49
C SER A 498 -5.74 -24.35 40.57
N LYS A 499 -6.22 -23.92 41.75
CA LYS A 499 -7.59 -23.45 42.00
C LYS A 499 -7.75 -21.94 41.83
N THR A 500 -6.68 -21.23 41.44
CA THR A 500 -6.68 -19.76 41.27
C THR A 500 -6.57 -19.38 39.79
N THR A 501 -6.89 -18.13 39.48
CA THR A 501 -6.72 -17.53 38.15
C THR A 501 -5.47 -16.63 38.07
N HIS A 502 -4.62 -16.64 39.11
CA HIS A 502 -3.50 -15.70 39.22
C HIS A 502 -2.38 -16.05 38.23
N PRO A 503 -1.72 -15.06 37.57
CA PRO A 503 -0.63 -15.32 36.62
C PRO A 503 0.55 -16.12 37.18
N LEU A 504 0.82 -16.00 38.49
CA LEU A 504 1.89 -16.76 39.17
C LEU A 504 1.61 -18.27 39.25
N ARG A 505 0.36 -18.74 39.08
CA ARG A 505 0.04 -20.17 39.21
C ARG A 505 0.89 -21.04 38.29
N ARG A 506 1.18 -20.54 37.08
CA ARG A 506 1.95 -21.27 36.05
C ARG A 506 3.38 -21.57 36.51
N VAL A 507 3.92 -20.77 37.43
CA VAL A 507 5.26 -20.94 38.00
C VAL A 507 5.34 -22.22 38.83
N PHE A 508 4.22 -22.65 39.41
CA PHE A 508 4.13 -23.83 40.28
C PHE A 508 3.62 -25.07 39.54
N TYR A 509 3.46 -25.05 38.21
CA TYR A 509 2.92 -26.21 37.47
C TYR A 509 3.69 -27.51 37.73
N ARG A 510 2.95 -28.58 37.99
CA ARG A 510 3.47 -29.94 38.17
C ARG A 510 2.74 -30.93 37.27
N ASP A 511 3.50 -31.72 36.54
CA ASP A 511 3.01 -32.77 35.64
C ASP A 511 2.82 -34.11 36.38
N ARG A 512 2.26 -34.05 37.60
CA ARG A 512 1.97 -35.22 38.43
C ARG A 512 0.76 -34.95 39.32
N ALA A 513 0.16 -36.02 39.84
CA ALA A 513 -0.94 -35.90 40.79
C ALA A 513 -0.47 -35.21 42.07
N THR A 514 -1.15 -34.13 42.46
CA THR A 514 -0.88 -33.37 43.68
C THR A 514 -2.03 -33.53 44.69
N PRO A 515 -1.76 -33.30 46.00
CA PRO A 515 -2.78 -33.40 47.03
C PRO A 515 -3.97 -32.46 46.77
N LEU A 516 -5.14 -32.80 47.33
CA LEU A 516 -6.33 -31.97 47.20
C LEU A 516 -6.23 -30.74 48.10
N ALA A 517 -6.48 -29.56 47.53
CA ALA A 517 -6.67 -28.33 48.29
C ALA A 517 -8.17 -28.11 48.58
N GLU A 518 -8.48 -27.93 49.85
CA GLU A 518 -9.81 -27.66 50.39
C GLU A 518 -9.87 -26.23 50.95
N LYS A 519 -11.08 -25.64 51.00
CA LYS A 519 -11.31 -24.28 51.55
C LYS A 519 -10.37 -23.21 50.97
N VAL A 520 -10.20 -23.21 49.65
CA VAL A 520 -9.36 -22.21 48.95
C VAL A 520 -10.06 -20.86 48.97
N GLU A 521 -9.43 -19.87 49.61
CA GLU A 521 -9.88 -18.49 49.70
C GLU A 521 -8.82 -17.56 49.10
N VAL A 522 -9.19 -16.82 48.06
CA VAL A 522 -8.31 -15.83 47.43
C VAL A 522 -8.53 -14.49 48.10
N VAL A 523 -7.47 -13.91 48.68
CA VAL A 523 -7.48 -12.59 49.30
C VAL A 523 -6.94 -11.58 48.29
N PRO A 524 -7.79 -10.71 47.70
CA PRO A 524 -7.39 -9.80 46.63
C PRO A 524 -6.20 -8.92 47.01
N GLY A 525 -5.19 -8.86 46.14
CA GLY A 525 -3.99 -8.04 46.33
C GLY A 525 -3.01 -8.56 47.38
N LYS A 526 -3.27 -9.70 48.04
CA LYS A 526 -2.43 -10.23 49.12
C LYS A 526 -1.91 -11.64 48.85
N GLY A 527 -2.81 -12.59 48.56
CA GLY A 527 -2.46 -14.00 48.44
C GLY A 527 -3.66 -14.94 48.48
N VAL A 528 -3.42 -16.20 48.86
CA VAL A 528 -4.38 -17.31 48.90
C VAL A 528 -4.20 -18.08 50.19
N ARG A 529 -5.30 -18.49 50.80
CA ARG A 529 -5.33 -19.41 51.94
C ARG A 529 -6.05 -20.69 51.53
N ALA A 530 -5.59 -21.84 52.01
CA ALA A 530 -6.21 -23.13 51.76
C ALA A 530 -5.87 -24.12 52.87
N SER A 531 -6.54 -25.26 52.88
CA SER A 531 -6.19 -26.44 53.67
C SER A 531 -5.72 -27.55 52.73
N VAL A 532 -4.52 -28.07 52.93
CA VAL A 532 -3.95 -29.18 52.13
C VAL A 532 -3.45 -30.25 53.09
N LEU A 533 -3.89 -31.50 52.93
CA LEU A 533 -3.54 -32.62 53.84
C LEU A 533 -3.83 -32.33 55.33
N GLY A 534 -4.89 -31.57 55.61
CA GLY A 534 -5.27 -31.15 56.98
C GLY A 534 -4.37 -30.07 57.59
N ARG A 535 -3.48 -29.44 56.80
CA ARG A 535 -2.64 -28.31 57.20
C ARG A 535 -3.15 -27.01 56.59
N ASP A 536 -3.14 -25.94 57.39
CA ASP A 536 -3.40 -24.59 56.90
C ASP A 536 -2.20 -24.09 56.08
N VAL A 537 -2.46 -23.68 54.83
CA VAL A 537 -1.47 -23.21 53.87
C VAL A 537 -1.81 -21.78 53.47
N VAL A 538 -0.81 -20.90 53.50
CA VAL A 538 -0.92 -19.51 53.05
C VAL A 538 0.16 -19.24 52.02
N ILE A 539 -0.23 -18.70 50.87
CA ILE A 539 0.66 -18.33 49.76
C ILE A 539 0.43 -16.86 49.45
N GLY A 540 1.46 -16.02 49.46
CA GLY A 540 1.29 -14.61 49.09
C GLY A 540 2.53 -13.76 49.27
N SER A 541 2.34 -12.45 49.21
CA SER A 541 3.41 -11.47 49.42
C SER A 541 3.99 -11.53 50.84
N GLY A 542 5.25 -11.11 51.01
CA GLY A 542 5.89 -11.07 52.33
C GLY A 542 5.11 -10.23 53.35
N SER A 543 4.51 -9.11 52.93
CA SER A 543 3.63 -8.31 53.79
C SER A 543 2.40 -9.07 54.27
N TYR A 544 1.82 -9.92 53.43
CA TYR A 544 0.64 -10.72 53.80
C TYR A 544 1.01 -11.82 54.80
N LEU A 545 2.17 -12.47 54.63
CA LEU A 545 2.67 -13.46 55.58
C LEU A 545 2.92 -12.83 56.96
N SER A 546 3.50 -11.64 57.00
CA SER A 546 3.71 -10.91 58.26
C SER A 546 2.40 -10.51 58.96
N GLU A 547 1.34 -10.13 58.22
CA GLU A 547 0.01 -9.88 58.79
C GLU A 547 -0.60 -11.16 59.42
N MET A 548 -0.26 -12.33 58.89
CA MET A 548 -0.67 -13.63 59.42
C MET A 548 0.25 -14.13 60.55
N GLY A 549 1.29 -13.37 60.90
CA GLY A 549 2.24 -13.71 61.96
C GLY A 549 3.26 -14.79 61.57
N ILE A 550 3.52 -14.96 60.27
CA ILE A 550 4.47 -15.95 59.70
C ILE A 550 5.79 -15.27 59.33
#